data_AF-A0A0F9TE98-F1
#
_entry.id   AF-A0A0F9TE98-F1
#
_cell.length_a   1.000
_cell.length_b   1.000
_cell.length_c   1.000
_cell.angle_alpha   90.00
_cell.angle_beta   90.00
_cell.angle_gamma   90.00
#
_symmetry.space_group_name_H-M   'P 1'
#
loop_
_entity.id
_entity.type
_entity.pdbx_description
1 polymer ?
#
loop_
_entity_poly.entity_id
_entity_poly.type
_entity_poly.pdbx_seq_one_letter_code
_entity_poly.pdbx_strand_id
1 'polypeptide(L)'
;MANCPWSPNASCNTELYSDPNSAFIIGSNSPDRREYIEMIKEVIREFNLEPNFALDLNIYNGKQAFCTHICSQIRKSKIIIADLSGSSIKCKETNILFSANVFWEYGYAAALEKDPIIIFDESQEIPFDVADKNTETYNMDSLKMLLRPVIKQRLNSPIPIIQNNSNNRDITDSKEIHKKIFRLLLKNYLIKYYYEVINPPKDPLTNTKVSILIDKLNDLGDSQVQYFKDANGSIQHQKIIGTYFGGDVRSFRDRINNSEIQIEGIKRDLPILAGDLALIFYDHYEESLIDQNNYLKFIRQDFESEVKKYEFLEENYNHDRFTNSLSILEKTYRLIQLYGPIWKDSDSATEWRIINPDKLEELIQKKSINNILRQTL
;
A
#
# COMPACT_ATOMS: atom_id res chain seq x y z
N MET A 1 10.63 11.56 3.91
CA MET A 1 10.19 12.34 5.10
C MET A 1 9.33 13.49 4.60
N ALA A 2 8.14 13.70 5.15
CA ALA A 2 7.29 14.83 4.76
C ALA A 2 7.52 15.96 5.78
N ASN A 3 8.11 17.07 5.33
CA ASN A 3 8.18 18.28 6.14
C ASN A 3 6.75 18.78 6.41
N CYS A 4 6.52 19.34 7.60
CA CYS A 4 5.24 19.95 7.91
C CYS A 4 4.95 21.06 6.89
N PRO A 5 3.82 21.03 6.16
CA PRO A 5 3.52 22.03 5.14
C PRO A 5 3.38 23.45 5.72
N TRP A 6 3.18 23.57 7.03
CA TRP A 6 2.94 24.84 7.73
C TRP A 6 4.15 25.35 8.52
N SER A 7 5.20 24.55 8.63
CA SER A 7 6.43 24.94 9.31
C SER A 7 7.62 24.16 8.74
N PRO A 8 8.53 24.82 7.99
CA PRO A 8 9.67 24.14 7.35
C PRO A 8 10.65 23.50 8.34
N ASN A 9 10.59 23.89 9.61
CA ASN A 9 11.42 23.36 10.70
C ASN A 9 10.66 22.40 11.64
N ALA A 10 9.40 22.05 11.32
CA ALA A 10 8.64 21.06 12.08
C ALA A 10 8.38 19.82 11.23
N SER A 11 8.28 18.67 11.89
CA SER A 11 7.93 17.41 11.23
C SER A 11 6.92 16.65 12.08
N CYS A 12 5.99 15.97 11.40
CA CYS A 12 5.04 15.07 12.02
C CYS A 12 5.36 13.63 11.61
N ASN A 13 6.55 13.17 12.04
CA ASN A 13 7.12 11.88 11.66
C ASN A 13 6.90 10.78 12.71
N THR A 14 6.10 11.03 13.74
CA THR A 14 5.85 10.05 14.80
C THR A 14 5.18 8.80 14.25
N GLU A 15 5.61 7.64 14.70
CA GLU A 15 5.00 6.37 14.30
C GLU A 15 3.56 6.28 14.82
N LEU A 16 2.69 5.63 14.04
CA LEU A 16 1.28 5.48 14.42
C LEU A 16 1.15 4.49 15.57
N TYR A 17 0.38 4.86 16.59
CA TYR A 17 0.14 4.05 17.79
C TYR A 17 1.40 3.73 18.60
N SER A 18 2.46 4.53 18.45
CA SER A 18 3.74 4.29 19.11
C SER A 18 3.70 4.44 20.64
N ASP A 19 2.63 5.02 21.19
CA ASP A 19 2.46 5.24 22.61
C ASP A 19 1.17 4.58 23.11
N PRO A 20 1.25 3.31 23.57
CA PRO A 20 0.08 2.50 23.91
C PRO A 20 -0.64 2.98 25.17
N ASN A 21 -0.02 3.88 25.94
CA ASN A 21 -0.58 4.40 27.18
C ASN A 21 -1.14 5.80 27.00
N SER A 22 -1.17 6.37 25.79
CA SER A 22 -1.67 7.73 25.58
C SER A 22 -3.03 7.77 24.88
N ALA A 23 -3.84 8.74 25.27
CA ALA A 23 -5.07 9.12 24.58
C ALA A 23 -4.99 10.60 24.21
N PHE A 24 -5.54 10.96 23.05
CA PHE A 24 -5.62 12.35 22.61
C PHE A 24 -7.07 12.82 22.57
N ILE A 25 -7.31 14.02 23.08
CA ILE A 25 -8.61 14.67 23.12
C ILE A 25 -8.61 15.76 22.06
N ILE A 26 -9.51 15.61 21.09
CA ILE A 26 -9.88 16.65 20.12
C ILE A 26 -11.10 17.35 20.69
N GLY A 27 -11.04 18.66 20.90
CA GLY A 27 -12.13 19.39 21.53
C GLY A 27 -11.93 20.89 21.54
N SER A 28 -13.04 21.63 21.73
CA SER A 28 -13.00 23.10 21.73
C SER A 28 -12.14 23.64 22.87
N ASN A 29 -11.34 24.66 22.57
CA ASN A 29 -10.55 25.38 23.56
C ASN A 29 -11.34 26.48 24.29
N SER A 30 -12.64 26.59 24.00
CA SER A 30 -13.49 27.61 24.60
C SER A 30 -13.64 27.41 26.11
N PRO A 31 -13.63 28.48 26.93
CA PRO A 31 -13.75 28.37 28.39
C PRO A 31 -14.99 27.59 28.87
N ASP A 32 -16.13 27.75 28.18
CA ASP A 32 -17.39 27.06 28.50
C ASP A 32 -17.37 25.56 28.20
N ARG A 33 -16.34 25.07 27.49
CA ARG A 33 -16.14 23.65 27.21
C ARG A 33 -15.11 22.99 28.13
N ARG A 34 -14.40 23.76 28.96
CA ARG A 34 -13.27 23.24 29.75
C ARG A 34 -13.67 22.15 30.75
N GLU A 35 -14.83 22.30 31.38
CA GLU A 35 -15.32 21.32 32.35
C GLU A 35 -15.54 19.94 31.71
N TYR A 36 -16.17 19.90 30.53
CA TYR A 36 -16.33 18.67 29.75
C TYR A 36 -14.98 18.01 29.41
N ILE A 37 -13.98 18.81 29.02
CA ILE A 37 -12.63 18.30 28.75
C ILE A 37 -12.00 17.68 30.00
N GLU A 38 -12.14 18.30 31.18
CA GLU A 38 -11.63 17.72 32.42
C GLU A 38 -12.34 16.41 32.78
N MET A 39 -13.65 16.32 32.56
CA MET A 39 -14.41 15.07 32.76
C MET A 39 -13.93 13.96 31.82
N ILE A 40 -13.63 14.27 30.55
CA ILE A 40 -13.05 13.31 29.60
C ILE A 40 -11.70 12.82 30.12
N LYS A 41 -10.83 13.72 30.57
CA LYS A 41 -9.51 13.35 31.14
C LYS A 41 -9.63 12.44 32.35
N GLU A 42 -10.56 12.73 33.26
CA GLU A 42 -10.80 11.88 34.42
C GLU A 42 -11.17 10.45 34.01
N VAL A 43 -12.10 10.29 33.07
CA VAL A 43 -12.49 8.95 32.59
C VAL A 43 -11.32 8.25 31.90
N ILE A 44 -10.54 8.94 31.06
CA ILE A 44 -9.34 8.36 30.42
C ILE A 44 -8.37 7.79 31.46
N ARG A 45 -8.13 8.51 32.56
CA ARG A 45 -7.21 8.09 33.64
C ARG A 45 -7.70 6.82 34.35
N GLU A 46 -9.00 6.57 34.43
CA GLU A 46 -9.56 5.32 34.97
C GLU A 46 -9.08 4.07 34.20
N PHE A 47 -8.68 4.24 32.92
CA PHE A 47 -8.17 3.17 32.07
C PHE A 47 -6.63 3.11 32.00
N ASN A 48 -5.92 3.78 32.93
CA ASN A 48 -4.46 3.88 32.95
C ASN A 48 -3.86 4.50 31.67
N LEU A 49 -4.61 5.41 31.04
CA LEU A 49 -4.14 6.18 29.89
C LEU A 49 -3.76 7.61 30.32
N GLU A 50 -2.75 8.17 29.67
CA GLU A 50 -2.34 9.56 29.78
C GLU A 50 -3.20 10.42 28.83
N PRO A 51 -4.07 11.31 29.34
CA PRO A 51 -4.86 12.17 28.50
C PRO A 51 -4.03 13.38 28.02
N ASN A 52 -4.02 13.59 26.70
CA ASN A 52 -3.35 14.71 26.05
C ASN A 52 -4.40 15.63 25.42
N PHE A 53 -4.34 16.93 25.73
CA PHE A 53 -5.18 17.96 25.13
C PHE A 53 -4.32 19.13 24.68
N ALA A 54 -4.60 19.69 23.50
CA ALA A 54 -3.73 20.67 22.85
C ALA A 54 -3.37 21.88 23.75
N LEU A 55 -4.32 22.36 24.56
CA LEU A 55 -4.07 23.47 25.49
C LEU A 55 -3.24 23.12 26.72
N ASP A 56 -3.02 21.85 27.05
CA ASP A 56 -2.10 21.52 28.16
C ASP A 56 -0.64 21.50 27.68
N LEU A 57 -0.43 21.61 26.36
CA LEU A 57 0.86 21.61 25.69
C LEU A 57 1.39 23.04 25.45
N ASN A 58 0.79 24.03 26.13
CA ASN A 58 0.95 25.50 25.98
C ASN A 58 2.37 26.07 26.14
N ILE A 59 3.37 25.25 26.42
CA ILE A 59 4.78 25.68 26.49
C ILE A 59 5.28 26.13 25.09
N TYR A 60 4.54 25.82 24.02
CA TYR A 60 4.95 26.05 22.63
C TYR A 60 3.88 26.79 21.79
N ASN A 61 3.49 27.99 22.20
CA ASN A 61 2.60 28.83 21.39
C ASN A 61 3.32 29.36 20.13
N GLY A 62 2.86 28.97 18.94
CA GLY A 62 3.37 29.48 17.65
C GLY A 62 3.17 28.54 16.47
N LYS A 63 3.74 28.87 15.30
CA LYS A 63 3.64 28.10 14.03
C LYS A 63 4.14 26.64 14.14
N GLN A 64 4.88 26.31 15.20
CA GLN A 64 5.41 24.96 15.47
C GLN A 64 4.49 24.09 16.35
N ALA A 65 3.52 24.70 17.04
CA ALA A 65 2.61 24.02 17.97
C ALA A 65 1.88 22.85 17.30
N PHE A 66 1.40 23.10 16.08
CA PHE A 66 0.56 22.16 15.38
C PHE A 66 1.30 20.85 15.00
N CYS A 67 2.40 20.96 14.26
CA CYS A 67 3.06 19.79 13.71
C CYS A 67 3.80 18.95 14.75
N THR A 68 4.33 19.59 15.81
CA THR A 68 5.07 18.88 16.85
C THR A 68 4.16 18.39 17.98
N HIS A 69 3.11 19.13 18.34
CA HIS A 69 2.34 18.85 19.55
C HIS A 69 0.89 18.40 19.30
N ILE A 70 0.29 18.69 18.16
CA ILE A 70 -1.07 18.20 17.86
C ILE A 70 -0.97 16.97 16.95
N CYS A 71 -0.32 17.13 15.81
CA CYS A 71 -0.17 16.08 14.81
C CYS A 71 0.55 14.83 15.38
N SER A 72 1.67 15.01 16.06
CA SER A 72 2.43 13.92 16.70
C SER A 72 1.62 13.17 17.76
N GLN A 73 0.82 13.90 18.54
CA GLN A 73 0.00 13.32 19.62
C GLN A 73 -1.12 12.48 19.03
N ILE A 74 -1.87 13.00 18.05
CA ILE A 74 -2.89 12.24 17.30
C ILE A 74 -2.27 10.95 16.72
N ARG A 75 -1.07 11.03 16.16
CA ARG A 75 -0.39 9.87 15.57
C ARG A 75 0.01 8.83 16.61
N LYS A 76 0.68 9.21 17.71
CA LYS A 76 1.17 8.24 18.70
C LYS A 76 0.07 7.64 19.56
N SER A 77 -1.01 8.37 19.80
CA SER A 77 -2.05 7.96 20.73
C SER A 77 -2.76 6.67 20.34
N LYS A 78 -3.05 5.87 21.36
CA LYS A 78 -3.80 4.62 21.25
C LYS A 78 -5.27 4.88 20.96
N ILE A 79 -5.85 5.88 21.62
CA ILE A 79 -7.26 6.27 21.47
C ILE A 79 -7.36 7.75 21.18
N ILE A 80 -8.31 8.10 20.31
CA ILE A 80 -8.72 9.48 20.03
C ILE A 80 -10.17 9.64 20.51
N ILE A 81 -10.43 10.68 21.30
CA ILE A 81 -11.79 11.10 21.68
C ILE A 81 -12.01 12.49 21.08
N ALA A 82 -13.08 12.65 20.30
CA ALA A 82 -13.41 13.89 19.61
C ALA A 82 -14.75 14.45 20.11
N ASP A 83 -14.69 15.49 20.95
CA ASP A 83 -15.83 16.33 21.28
C ASP A 83 -15.98 17.40 20.19
N LEU A 84 -16.94 17.18 19.29
CA LEU A 84 -17.19 18.07 18.15
C LEU A 84 -18.19 19.20 18.49
N SER A 85 -18.63 19.30 19.75
CA SER A 85 -19.59 20.30 20.18
C SER A 85 -18.98 21.72 20.10
N GLY A 86 -19.80 22.67 19.65
CA GLY A 86 -19.45 24.08 19.59
C GLY A 86 -19.54 24.78 20.94
N SER A 87 -18.99 26.00 20.98
CA SER A 87 -19.17 26.90 22.11
C SER A 87 -20.53 27.58 22.06
N SER A 88 -21.09 27.84 23.24
CA SER A 88 -22.35 28.55 23.46
C SER A 88 -22.17 30.06 23.69
N ILE A 89 -20.98 30.63 23.42
CA ILE A 89 -20.71 32.06 23.64
C ILE A 89 -21.77 32.92 22.92
N LYS A 90 -22.57 33.62 23.72
CA LYS A 90 -23.68 34.47 23.31
C LYS A 90 -23.20 35.72 22.57
N CYS A 91 -22.93 35.60 21.28
CA CYS A 91 -22.81 36.76 20.39
C CYS A 91 -24.17 37.08 19.76
N LYS A 92 -24.99 37.84 20.50
CA LYS A 92 -26.26 38.52 20.10
C LYS A 92 -27.40 37.68 19.49
N GLU A 93 -27.15 36.49 18.98
CA GLU A 93 -28.10 35.45 18.61
C GLU A 93 -27.52 34.11 19.11
N THR A 94 -28.36 33.17 19.51
CA THR A 94 -27.97 31.86 20.06
C THR A 94 -27.37 30.94 18.99
N ASN A 95 -26.32 31.40 18.31
CA ASN A 95 -25.62 30.62 17.30
C ASN A 95 -24.48 29.87 17.96
N ILE A 96 -24.56 28.55 17.91
CA ILE A 96 -23.48 27.65 18.32
C ILE A 96 -22.28 27.90 17.41
N LEU A 97 -21.10 28.15 17.99
CA LEU A 97 -19.87 28.36 17.22
C LEU A 97 -19.01 27.10 17.25
N PHE A 98 -18.96 26.40 16.13
CA PHE A 98 -18.07 25.26 15.94
C PHE A 98 -16.63 25.70 15.69
N SER A 99 -15.67 24.96 16.26
CA SER A 99 -14.24 25.24 16.08
C SER A 99 -13.72 24.57 14.81
N ALA A 100 -13.28 25.36 13.83
CA ALA A 100 -12.66 24.83 12.60
C ALA A 100 -11.45 23.92 12.87
N ASN A 101 -10.68 24.23 13.92
CA ASN A 101 -9.51 23.42 14.32
C ASN A 101 -9.93 22.01 14.79
N VAL A 102 -11.03 21.92 15.55
CA VAL A 102 -11.56 20.65 16.07
C VAL A 102 -11.98 19.73 14.91
N PHE A 103 -12.72 20.28 13.93
CA PHE A 103 -13.12 19.51 12.75
C PHE A 103 -11.93 19.12 11.88
N TRP A 104 -10.91 19.99 11.77
CA TRP A 104 -9.69 19.68 11.05
C TRP A 104 -8.93 18.52 11.72
N GLU A 105 -8.74 18.56 13.04
CA GLU A 105 -8.04 17.51 13.80
C GLU A 105 -8.78 16.17 13.70
N TYR A 106 -10.10 16.22 13.77
CA TYR A 106 -10.96 15.06 13.56
C TYR A 106 -10.80 14.47 12.15
N GLY A 107 -10.84 15.31 11.11
CA GLY A 107 -10.62 14.89 9.73
C GLY A 107 -9.23 14.27 9.54
N TYR A 108 -8.20 14.84 10.18
CA TYR A 108 -6.85 14.30 10.16
C TYR A 108 -6.76 12.93 10.84
N ALA A 109 -7.36 12.77 12.03
CA ALA A 109 -7.41 11.48 12.72
C ALA A 109 -8.17 10.43 11.90
N ALA A 110 -9.29 10.80 11.29
CA ALA A 110 -10.06 9.91 10.41
C ALA A 110 -9.24 9.48 9.18
N ALA A 111 -8.50 10.39 8.54
CA ALA A 111 -7.63 10.10 7.41
C ALA A 111 -6.45 9.17 7.75
N LEU A 112 -6.07 9.10 9.04
CA LEU A 112 -5.06 8.17 9.55
C LEU A 112 -5.65 6.81 9.98
N GLU A 113 -6.94 6.57 9.72
CA GLU A 113 -7.65 5.34 10.12
C GLU A 113 -7.59 5.08 11.65
N LYS A 114 -7.58 6.17 12.44
CA LYS A 114 -7.53 6.11 13.91
C LYS A 114 -8.87 5.81 14.59
N ASP A 115 -9.95 5.85 13.82
CA ASP A 115 -11.34 5.62 14.25
C ASP A 115 -11.68 6.31 15.60
N PRO A 116 -11.78 7.66 15.63
CA PRO A 116 -12.06 8.42 16.84
C PRO A 116 -13.39 8.02 17.50
N ILE A 117 -13.46 8.07 18.82
CA ILE A 117 -14.73 8.08 19.56
C ILE A 117 -15.33 9.48 19.40
N ILE A 118 -16.43 9.59 18.67
CA ILE A 118 -17.07 10.87 18.38
C ILE A 118 -18.18 11.09 19.39
N ILE A 119 -18.14 12.24 20.08
CA ILE A 119 -19.16 12.63 21.03
C ILE A 119 -19.70 14.03 20.71
N PHE A 120 -20.97 14.26 21.04
CA PHE A 120 -21.65 15.52 20.79
C PHE A 120 -22.61 15.90 21.91
N ASP A 121 -22.66 17.18 22.25
CA ASP A 121 -23.63 17.73 23.21
C ASP A 121 -25.05 17.61 22.65
N GLU A 122 -25.94 16.94 23.37
CA GLU A 122 -27.31 16.64 22.93
C GLU A 122 -28.17 17.89 22.70
N SER A 123 -27.76 19.03 23.25
CA SER A 123 -28.42 20.32 23.03
C SER A 123 -28.09 20.96 21.68
N GLN A 124 -27.15 20.38 20.91
CA GLN A 124 -26.63 20.94 19.67
C GLN A 124 -26.99 20.08 18.46
N GLU A 125 -27.20 20.72 17.31
CA GLU A 125 -27.45 20.02 16.06
C GLU A 125 -26.14 19.41 15.51
N ILE A 126 -26.19 18.12 15.19
CA ILE A 126 -25.04 17.38 14.65
C ILE A 126 -24.91 17.66 13.15
N PRO A 127 -23.74 18.14 12.66
CA PRO A 127 -23.53 18.35 11.23
C PRO A 127 -23.66 17.04 10.43
N PHE A 128 -24.28 17.11 9.25
CA PHE A 128 -24.57 15.92 8.44
C PHE A 128 -23.31 15.09 8.10
N ASP A 129 -22.16 15.74 7.90
CA ASP A 129 -20.87 15.09 7.58
C ASP A 129 -20.33 14.17 8.71
N VAL A 130 -20.85 14.31 9.93
CA VAL A 130 -20.47 13.49 11.09
C VAL A 130 -21.63 12.70 11.68
N ALA A 131 -22.87 12.95 11.23
CA ALA A 131 -24.08 12.33 11.74
C ALA A 131 -24.21 10.82 11.48
N ASP A 132 -23.58 10.30 10.41
CA ASP A 132 -23.65 8.86 10.04
C ASP A 132 -22.59 7.97 10.70
N LYS A 133 -21.59 8.58 11.33
CA LYS A 133 -20.60 7.83 12.12
C LYS A 133 -21.18 7.62 13.50
N ASN A 134 -20.80 6.53 14.18
CA ASN A 134 -21.19 6.14 15.55
C ASN A 134 -20.97 7.26 16.60
N THR A 135 -21.73 8.34 16.48
CA THR A 135 -21.62 9.57 17.24
C THR A 135 -22.54 9.43 18.43
N GLU A 136 -21.93 9.52 19.60
CA GLU A 136 -22.64 9.38 20.85
C GLU A 136 -23.04 10.76 21.36
N THR A 137 -24.29 10.93 21.76
CA THR A 137 -24.78 12.20 22.31
C THR A 137 -24.71 12.19 23.84
N TYR A 138 -24.48 13.36 24.44
CA TYR A 138 -24.36 13.47 25.90
C TYR A 138 -24.85 14.80 26.44
N ASN A 139 -25.08 14.84 27.75
CA ASN A 139 -25.12 16.05 28.57
C ASN A 139 -24.09 15.93 29.70
N MET A 140 -23.98 16.98 30.52
CA MET A 140 -23.00 17.03 31.61
C MET A 140 -23.11 15.80 32.54
N ASP A 141 -24.32 15.39 32.88
CA ASP A 141 -24.54 14.30 33.83
C ASP A 141 -24.24 12.92 33.23
N SER A 142 -24.47 12.75 31.91
CA SER A 142 -24.32 11.46 31.24
C SER A 142 -22.93 11.20 30.65
N LEU A 143 -22.12 12.24 30.42
CA LEU A 143 -20.82 12.15 29.73
C LEU A 143 -19.90 11.05 30.28
N LYS A 144 -19.71 11.01 31.61
CA LYS A 144 -18.84 9.99 32.24
C LYS A 144 -19.38 8.58 32.09
N MET A 145 -20.70 8.41 32.22
CA MET A 145 -21.35 7.11 32.07
C MET A 145 -21.27 6.60 30.64
N LEU A 146 -21.39 7.51 29.65
CA LEU A 146 -21.28 7.22 28.24
C LEU A 146 -19.86 6.78 27.84
N LEU A 147 -18.84 7.52 28.28
CA LEU A 147 -17.45 7.29 27.82
C LEU A 147 -16.85 5.98 28.31
N ARG A 148 -17.14 5.55 29.54
CA ARG A 148 -16.57 4.32 30.11
C ARG A 148 -16.77 3.07 29.24
N PRO A 149 -17.99 2.67 28.86
CA PRO A 149 -18.19 1.49 28.02
C PRO A 149 -17.55 1.64 26.64
N VAL A 150 -17.61 2.84 26.04
CA VAL A 150 -17.08 3.09 24.69
C VAL A 150 -15.55 3.02 24.67
N ILE A 151 -14.86 3.63 25.65
CA ILE A 151 -13.40 3.52 25.80
C ILE A 151 -13.00 2.06 26.05
N LYS A 152 -13.71 1.35 26.92
CA LYS A 152 -13.44 -0.07 27.20
C LYS A 152 -13.56 -0.92 25.93
N GLN A 153 -14.61 -0.71 25.14
CA GLN A 153 -14.79 -1.40 23.87
C GLN A 153 -13.65 -1.07 22.91
N ARG A 154 -13.29 0.21 22.77
CA ARG A 154 -12.21 0.68 21.89
C ARG A 154 -10.85 0.09 22.27
N LEU A 155 -10.56 -0.06 23.56
CA LEU A 155 -9.32 -0.68 24.05
C LEU A 155 -9.21 -2.18 23.73
N ASN A 156 -10.35 -2.86 23.57
CA ASN A 156 -10.41 -4.29 23.23
C ASN A 156 -10.40 -4.52 21.71
N SER A 157 -10.66 -3.49 20.91
CA SER A 157 -10.53 -3.58 19.45
C SER A 157 -9.07 -3.74 19.05
N PRO A 158 -8.75 -4.66 18.13
CA PRO A 158 -7.39 -4.75 17.61
C PRO A 158 -7.00 -3.43 16.95
N ILE A 159 -5.82 -2.92 17.28
CA ILE A 159 -5.26 -1.75 16.60
C ILE A 159 -5.15 -2.11 15.12
N PRO A 160 -5.74 -1.32 14.20
CA PRO A 160 -5.57 -1.53 12.78
C PRO A 160 -4.08 -1.65 12.49
N ILE A 161 -3.65 -2.80 11.96
CA ILE A 161 -2.27 -2.99 11.53
C ILE A 161 -2.12 -2.15 10.27
N ILE A 162 -1.86 -0.85 10.45
CA ILE A 162 -1.36 0.00 9.38
C ILE A 162 0.03 -0.57 9.11
N GLN A 163 0.15 -1.34 8.04
CA GLN A 163 1.37 -2.03 7.67
C GLN A 163 2.45 -1.01 7.29
N ASN A 164 3.08 -0.38 8.28
CA ASN A 164 4.37 0.29 8.15
C ASN A 164 5.51 -0.74 8.15
N ASN A 165 5.31 -1.88 7.46
CA ASN A 165 6.29 -2.96 7.33
C ASN A 165 6.88 -2.96 5.91
N SER A 166 7.35 -1.82 5.42
CA SER A 166 7.87 -1.72 4.05
C SER A 166 9.24 -2.35 3.84
N ASN A 167 9.97 -2.78 4.88
CA ASN A 167 11.38 -3.16 4.67
C ASN A 167 11.68 -4.67 4.86
N ASN A 168 10.94 -5.40 5.71
CA ASN A 168 11.27 -6.81 5.97
C ASN A 168 10.19 -7.84 5.57
N ARG A 169 8.91 -7.46 5.45
CA ARG A 169 7.89 -8.37 4.87
C ARG A 169 7.91 -8.37 3.35
N ASP A 170 8.33 -7.26 2.73
CA ASP A 170 8.26 -7.06 1.28
C ASP A 170 9.22 -8.00 0.50
N ILE A 171 10.33 -8.42 1.10
CA ILE A 171 11.33 -9.30 0.45
C ILE A 171 10.87 -10.76 0.41
N THR A 172 10.31 -11.28 1.52
CA THR A 172 9.84 -12.69 1.57
C THR A 172 8.59 -12.88 0.72
N ASP A 173 7.70 -11.88 0.68
CA ASP A 173 6.50 -11.92 -0.16
C ASP A 173 6.86 -11.84 -1.66
N SER A 174 7.86 -11.02 -2.02
CA SER A 174 8.28 -10.89 -3.43
C SER A 174 8.85 -12.17 -4.02
N LYS A 175 9.72 -12.86 -3.26
CA LYS A 175 10.33 -14.11 -3.74
C LYS A 175 9.28 -15.19 -3.97
N GLU A 176 8.29 -15.31 -3.09
CA GLU A 176 7.22 -16.30 -3.26
C GLU A 176 6.29 -15.95 -4.43
N ILE A 177 5.97 -14.67 -4.64
CA ILE A 177 5.22 -14.21 -5.83
C ILE A 177 6.00 -14.54 -7.11
N HIS A 178 7.31 -14.24 -7.15
CA HIS A 178 8.17 -14.61 -8.28
C HIS A 178 8.19 -16.11 -8.51
N LYS A 179 8.41 -16.93 -7.47
CA LYS A 179 8.38 -18.40 -7.59
C LYS A 179 7.06 -18.88 -8.18
N LYS A 180 5.94 -18.34 -7.72
CA LYS A 180 4.61 -18.69 -8.27
C LYS A 180 4.52 -18.40 -9.76
N ILE A 181 4.95 -17.22 -10.20
CA ILE A 181 4.94 -16.83 -11.63
C ILE A 181 5.88 -17.73 -12.44
N PHE A 182 7.12 -17.95 -11.97
CA PHE A 182 8.09 -18.79 -12.67
C PHE A 182 7.69 -20.27 -12.74
N ARG A 183 7.01 -20.81 -11.73
CA ARG A 183 6.42 -22.15 -11.77
C ARG A 183 5.34 -22.25 -12.84
N LEU A 184 4.49 -21.24 -12.98
CA LEU A 184 3.47 -21.20 -14.03
C LEU A 184 4.10 -21.08 -15.43
N LEU A 185 5.12 -20.23 -15.59
CA LEU A 185 5.87 -20.15 -16.85
C LEU A 185 6.52 -21.50 -17.20
N LEU A 186 7.15 -22.16 -16.22
CA LEU A 186 7.75 -23.49 -16.40
C LEU A 186 6.69 -24.52 -16.83
N LYS A 187 5.53 -24.54 -16.17
CA LYS A 187 4.39 -25.40 -16.56
C LYS A 187 3.97 -25.13 -18.01
N ASN A 188 3.77 -23.87 -18.39
CA ASN A 188 3.31 -23.49 -19.73
C ASN A 188 4.32 -23.83 -20.82
N TYR A 189 5.61 -23.55 -20.61
CA TYR A 189 6.67 -23.93 -21.56
C TYR A 189 6.80 -25.45 -21.69
N LEU A 190 6.56 -26.20 -20.60
CA LEU A 190 6.53 -27.66 -20.68
C LEU A 190 5.33 -28.15 -21.48
N ILE A 191 4.13 -27.62 -21.25
CA ILE A 191 2.94 -27.96 -22.04
C ILE A 191 3.19 -27.64 -23.51
N LYS A 192 3.71 -26.44 -23.83
CA LYS A 192 4.05 -26.02 -25.19
C LYS A 192 5.06 -26.94 -25.84
N TYR A 193 6.12 -27.33 -25.11
CA TYR A 193 7.10 -28.31 -25.59
C TYR A 193 6.40 -29.63 -25.99
N TYR A 194 5.51 -30.15 -25.15
CA TYR A 194 4.81 -31.40 -25.44
C TYR A 194 3.73 -31.26 -26.52
N TYR A 195 3.11 -30.09 -26.66
CA TYR A 195 2.09 -29.78 -27.66
C TYR A 195 2.68 -29.59 -29.07
N GLU A 196 3.77 -28.81 -29.18
CA GLU A 196 4.29 -28.35 -30.47
C GLU A 196 5.50 -29.16 -30.97
N VAL A 197 6.28 -29.75 -30.06
CA VAL A 197 7.64 -30.18 -30.39
C VAL A 197 7.76 -31.69 -30.55
N ILE A 198 6.88 -32.52 -30.00
CA ILE A 198 7.18 -33.96 -29.86
C ILE A 198 6.82 -34.82 -31.10
N ASN A 199 6.60 -34.22 -32.27
CA ASN A 199 6.60 -34.98 -33.52
C ASN A 199 7.01 -34.12 -34.73
N PRO A 200 8.31 -34.02 -35.07
CA PRO A 200 9.54 -34.34 -34.32
C PRO A 200 10.15 -33.08 -33.65
N PRO A 201 11.08 -33.23 -32.67
CA PRO A 201 11.60 -32.11 -31.90
C PRO A 201 12.43 -31.17 -32.77
N LYS A 202 11.85 -30.02 -33.11
CA LYS A 202 12.50 -29.00 -33.94
C LYS A 202 12.91 -27.74 -33.18
N ASP A 203 12.39 -27.50 -31.98
CA ASP A 203 12.68 -26.25 -31.29
C ASP A 203 13.56 -26.43 -30.03
N PRO A 204 14.90 -26.39 -30.18
CA PRO A 204 15.82 -26.35 -29.04
C PRO A 204 15.63 -25.11 -28.15
N LEU A 205 14.93 -24.07 -28.63
CA LEU A 205 14.72 -22.85 -27.84
C LEU A 205 13.77 -23.11 -26.68
N THR A 206 12.64 -23.81 -26.90
CA THR A 206 11.68 -24.07 -25.83
C THR A 206 12.29 -24.87 -24.67
N ASN A 207 13.09 -25.91 -24.96
CA ASN A 207 13.78 -26.67 -23.90
C ASN A 207 14.89 -25.83 -23.21
N THR A 208 15.54 -24.92 -23.94
CA THR A 208 16.45 -23.94 -23.36
C THR A 208 15.71 -23.02 -22.38
N LYS A 209 14.53 -22.51 -22.73
CA LYS A 209 13.70 -21.69 -21.83
C LYS A 209 13.31 -22.45 -20.56
N VAL A 210 12.92 -23.73 -20.68
CA VAL A 210 12.68 -24.62 -19.51
C VAL A 210 13.92 -24.71 -18.62
N SER A 211 15.10 -24.91 -19.21
CA SER A 211 16.36 -24.99 -18.46
C SER A 211 16.63 -23.73 -17.64
N ILE A 212 16.44 -22.57 -18.26
CA ILE A 212 16.71 -21.28 -17.66
C ILE A 212 15.71 -20.98 -16.54
N LEU A 213 14.42 -21.33 -16.72
CA LEU A 213 13.40 -21.16 -15.68
C LEU A 213 13.69 -22.02 -14.44
N ILE A 214 14.24 -23.22 -14.62
CA ILE A 214 14.69 -24.08 -13.51
C ILE A 214 15.82 -23.40 -12.74
N ASP A 215 16.82 -22.85 -13.43
CA ASP A 215 17.93 -22.16 -12.78
C ASP A 215 17.43 -20.95 -11.99
N LYS A 216 16.51 -20.17 -12.58
CA LYS A 216 15.94 -19.00 -11.89
C LYS A 216 15.13 -19.38 -10.65
N LEU A 217 14.34 -20.44 -10.72
CA LEU A 217 13.63 -20.95 -9.54
C LEU A 217 14.60 -21.41 -8.44
N ASN A 218 15.73 -22.02 -8.83
CA ASN A 218 16.76 -22.42 -7.88
C ASN A 218 17.42 -21.19 -7.22
N ASP A 219 17.74 -20.14 -7.97
CA ASP A 219 18.28 -18.87 -7.45
C ASP A 219 17.32 -18.17 -6.48
N LEU A 220 16.01 -18.30 -6.71
CA LEU A 220 14.97 -17.81 -5.81
C LEU A 220 14.83 -18.66 -4.54
N GLY A 221 15.56 -19.78 -4.43
CA GLY A 221 15.51 -20.71 -3.30
C GLY A 221 14.32 -21.66 -3.34
N ASP A 222 13.87 -22.05 -4.53
CA ASP A 222 12.89 -23.12 -4.69
C ASP A 222 13.56 -24.50 -4.58
N SER A 223 13.46 -25.14 -3.41
CA SER A 223 14.10 -26.43 -3.17
C SER A 223 13.55 -27.57 -4.06
N GLN A 224 12.33 -27.42 -4.60
CA GLN A 224 11.71 -28.46 -5.42
C GLN A 224 12.45 -28.66 -6.75
N VAL A 225 13.07 -27.60 -7.29
CA VAL A 225 13.64 -27.64 -8.64
C VAL A 225 15.05 -28.23 -8.71
N GLN A 226 15.72 -28.40 -7.57
CA GLN A 226 17.07 -28.95 -7.49
C GLN A 226 17.20 -30.33 -8.13
N TYR A 227 16.11 -31.09 -8.17
CA TYR A 227 16.09 -32.43 -8.74
C TYR A 227 15.70 -32.47 -10.21
N PHE A 228 15.31 -31.33 -10.82
CA PHE A 228 14.84 -31.26 -12.20
C PHE A 228 15.96 -31.31 -13.24
N LYS A 229 17.22 -31.21 -12.82
CA LYS A 229 18.39 -31.49 -13.65
C LYS A 229 19.14 -32.69 -13.08
N ASP A 230 19.79 -33.45 -13.96
CA ASP A 230 20.75 -34.48 -13.54
C ASP A 230 22.15 -33.89 -13.28
N ALA A 231 23.11 -34.75 -12.94
CA ALA A 231 24.49 -34.34 -12.68
C ALA A 231 25.18 -33.68 -13.88
N ASN A 232 24.66 -33.88 -15.10
CA ASN A 232 25.17 -33.28 -16.33
C ASN A 232 24.42 -31.99 -16.70
N GLY A 233 23.50 -31.52 -15.84
CA GLY A 233 22.66 -30.35 -16.09
C GLY A 233 21.52 -30.62 -17.08
N SER A 234 21.29 -31.87 -17.50
CA SER A 234 20.23 -32.20 -18.46
C SER A 234 18.87 -32.24 -17.77
N ILE A 235 17.86 -31.66 -18.42
CA ILE A 235 16.51 -31.54 -17.87
C ILE A 235 15.86 -32.92 -17.76
N GLN A 236 15.37 -33.23 -16.57
CA GLN A 236 14.66 -34.45 -16.22
C GLN A 236 13.14 -34.21 -16.29
N HIS A 237 12.61 -34.15 -17.51
CA HIS A 237 11.18 -33.87 -17.79
C HIS A 237 10.22 -34.73 -16.96
N GLN A 238 10.51 -36.02 -16.81
CA GLN A 238 9.72 -36.95 -16.00
C GLN A 238 9.55 -36.47 -14.54
N LYS A 239 10.57 -35.83 -13.95
CA LYS A 239 10.49 -35.31 -12.58
C LYS A 239 9.64 -34.04 -12.51
N ILE A 240 9.78 -33.15 -13.49
CA ILE A 240 8.97 -31.92 -13.57
C ILE A 240 7.49 -32.29 -13.72
N ILE A 241 7.19 -33.23 -14.63
CA ILE A 241 5.84 -33.76 -14.87
C ILE A 241 5.29 -34.38 -13.59
N GLY A 242 6.04 -35.27 -12.96
CA GLY A 242 5.64 -35.92 -11.72
C GLY A 242 5.33 -34.92 -10.60
N THR A 243 6.13 -33.86 -10.47
CA THR A 243 5.96 -32.84 -9.42
C THR A 243 4.75 -31.92 -9.67
N TYR A 244 4.58 -31.40 -10.89
CA TYR A 244 3.56 -30.35 -11.13
C TYR A 244 2.24 -30.86 -11.70
N PHE A 245 2.24 -32.02 -12.34
CA PHE A 245 1.06 -32.55 -13.05
C PHE A 245 0.65 -33.94 -12.56
N GLY A 246 1.56 -34.66 -11.92
CA GLY A 246 1.37 -36.05 -11.52
C GLY A 246 1.43 -37.02 -12.71
N GLY A 247 1.88 -38.25 -12.45
CA GLY A 247 1.97 -39.31 -13.46
C GLY A 247 3.30 -39.32 -14.23
N ASP A 248 3.29 -40.02 -15.37
CA ASP A 248 4.44 -40.16 -16.27
C ASP A 248 4.30 -39.33 -17.55
N VAL A 249 5.39 -39.26 -18.33
CA VAL A 249 5.46 -38.53 -19.59
C VAL A 249 4.37 -38.95 -20.58
N ARG A 250 3.99 -40.23 -20.61
CA ARG A 250 2.97 -40.75 -21.52
C ARG A 250 1.59 -40.27 -21.08
N SER A 251 1.25 -40.46 -19.81
CA SER A 251 0.00 -39.99 -19.22
C SER A 251 -0.16 -38.47 -19.37
N PHE A 252 0.91 -37.70 -19.12
CA PHE A 252 0.90 -36.25 -19.33
C PHE A 252 0.59 -35.85 -20.78
N ARG A 253 1.20 -36.53 -21.75
CA ARG A 253 0.92 -36.30 -23.17
C ARG A 253 -0.52 -36.63 -23.53
N ASP A 254 -1.03 -37.76 -23.07
CA ASP A 254 -2.41 -38.17 -23.33
C ASP A 254 -3.40 -37.14 -22.76
N ARG A 255 -3.12 -36.62 -21.56
CA ARG A 255 -3.90 -35.56 -20.91
C ARG A 255 -3.85 -34.23 -21.66
N ILE A 256 -2.70 -33.85 -22.24
CA ILE A 256 -2.60 -32.67 -23.12
C ILE A 256 -3.45 -32.87 -24.39
N ASN A 257 -3.31 -34.03 -25.06
CA ASN A 257 -4.05 -34.34 -26.29
C ASN A 257 -5.56 -34.37 -26.06
N ASN A 258 -5.99 -34.84 -24.89
CA ASN A 258 -7.39 -34.84 -24.46
C ASN A 258 -7.85 -33.48 -23.90
N SER A 259 -7.01 -32.45 -23.96
CA SER A 259 -7.30 -31.10 -23.46
C SER A 259 -7.59 -31.03 -21.95
N GLU A 260 -7.15 -32.02 -21.17
CA GLU A 260 -7.27 -32.05 -19.70
C GLU A 260 -6.21 -31.15 -19.02
N ILE A 261 -5.10 -30.91 -19.70
CA ILE A 261 -4.06 -29.96 -19.30
C ILE A 261 -3.91 -28.93 -20.41
N GLN A 262 -4.00 -27.65 -20.04
CA GLN A 262 -3.94 -26.53 -20.98
C GLN A 262 -2.99 -25.46 -20.45
N ILE A 263 -2.51 -24.60 -21.36
CA ILE A 263 -1.72 -23.43 -21.01
C ILE A 263 -2.57 -22.51 -20.12
N GLU A 264 -2.00 -22.05 -19.02
CA GLU A 264 -2.68 -21.19 -18.04
C GLU A 264 -2.24 -19.74 -18.24
N GLY A 265 -3.19 -18.82 -18.40
CA GLY A 265 -2.91 -17.39 -18.43
C GLY A 265 -2.33 -16.86 -17.12
N ILE A 266 -1.17 -16.21 -17.18
CA ILE A 266 -0.51 -15.66 -16.00
C ILE A 266 -0.90 -14.19 -15.83
N LYS A 267 -1.36 -13.84 -14.63
CA LYS A 267 -1.68 -12.47 -14.22
C LYS A 267 -0.77 -12.04 -13.07
N ARG A 268 0.00 -10.99 -13.31
CA ARG A 268 0.80 -10.20 -12.37
C ARG A 268 -0.12 -9.35 -11.51
N ASP A 269 0.25 -9.25 -10.25
CA ASP A 269 -0.39 -8.35 -9.30
C ASP A 269 0.14 -6.92 -9.47
N LEU A 270 -0.46 -5.97 -8.74
CA LEU A 270 -0.08 -4.56 -8.82
C LEU A 270 1.37 -4.30 -8.38
N PRO A 271 1.91 -4.90 -7.30
CA PRO A 271 3.32 -4.73 -6.94
C PRO A 271 4.30 -5.17 -8.02
N ILE A 272 4.04 -6.31 -8.68
CA ILE A 272 4.88 -6.78 -9.78
C ILE A 272 4.78 -5.84 -10.98
N LEU A 273 3.56 -5.41 -11.32
CA LEU A 273 3.36 -4.42 -12.39
C LEU A 273 4.01 -3.07 -12.08
N ALA A 274 4.11 -2.67 -10.81
CA ALA A 274 4.85 -1.49 -10.40
C ALA A 274 6.36 -1.69 -10.59
N GLY A 275 6.89 -2.88 -10.29
CA GLY A 275 8.28 -3.23 -10.61
C GLY A 275 8.57 -3.20 -12.12
N ASP A 276 7.67 -3.77 -12.93
CA ASP A 276 7.79 -3.73 -14.39
C ASP A 276 7.68 -2.31 -14.96
N LEU A 277 6.83 -1.46 -14.37
CA LEU A 277 6.75 -0.05 -14.71
C LEU A 277 8.02 0.71 -14.29
N ALA A 278 8.58 0.41 -13.12
CA ALA A 278 9.85 0.99 -12.66
C ALA A 278 10.99 0.71 -13.64
N LEU A 279 11.03 -0.49 -14.23
CA LEU A 279 12.03 -0.85 -15.24
C LEU A 279 11.96 0.09 -16.45
N ILE A 280 10.75 0.42 -16.91
CA ILE A 280 10.55 1.32 -18.06
C ILE A 280 10.97 2.74 -17.72
N PHE A 281 10.65 3.23 -16.52
CA PHE A 281 11.17 4.51 -16.05
C PHE A 281 12.70 4.54 -16.03
N TYR A 282 13.33 3.44 -15.60
CA TYR A 282 14.78 3.31 -15.55
C TYR A 282 15.40 3.25 -16.95
N ASP A 283 14.82 2.49 -17.88
CA ASP A 283 15.25 2.44 -19.28
C ASP A 283 15.25 3.85 -19.90
N HIS A 284 14.13 4.58 -19.75
CA HIS A 284 14.03 5.97 -20.23
C HIS A 284 15.05 6.88 -19.55
N TYR A 285 15.27 6.72 -18.25
CA TYR A 285 16.24 7.53 -17.52
C TYR A 285 17.67 7.34 -18.04
N GLU A 286 18.09 6.10 -18.28
CA GLU A 286 19.41 5.78 -18.84
C GLU A 286 19.55 6.30 -20.28
N GLU A 287 18.49 6.23 -21.09
CA GLU A 287 18.46 6.74 -22.47
C GLU A 287 18.41 8.29 -22.52
N SER A 288 17.72 8.93 -21.57
CA SER A 288 17.48 10.38 -21.51
C SER A 288 18.69 11.24 -21.14
N LEU A 289 19.85 10.63 -20.85
CA LEU A 289 21.13 11.35 -20.79
C LEU A 289 21.45 12.09 -22.11
N ILE A 290 20.67 11.84 -23.18
CA ILE A 290 20.87 12.41 -24.53
C ILE A 290 19.70 13.30 -25.01
N ASP A 291 18.44 13.23 -24.51
CA ASP A 291 17.37 14.18 -24.94
C ASP A 291 16.14 14.30 -23.99
N GLN A 292 15.50 15.48 -23.97
CA GLN A 292 14.75 16.11 -22.86
C GLN A 292 13.24 15.80 -22.73
N ASN A 293 12.73 14.68 -23.23
CA ASN A 293 11.27 14.44 -23.27
C ASN A 293 10.74 13.53 -22.15
N ASN A 294 10.71 14.04 -20.92
CA ASN A 294 10.23 13.32 -19.73
C ASN A 294 8.69 13.28 -19.61
N TYR A 295 7.99 12.92 -20.68
CA TYR A 295 6.53 12.87 -20.66
C TYR A 295 6.01 11.47 -20.33
N LEU A 296 4.99 11.41 -19.46
CA LEU A 296 4.40 10.16 -18.99
C LEU A 296 3.75 9.34 -20.13
N LYS A 297 3.36 10.00 -21.23
CA LYS A 297 2.78 9.34 -22.40
C LYS A 297 3.71 8.29 -23.03
N PHE A 298 5.03 8.53 -23.03
CA PHE A 298 6.00 7.60 -23.59
C PHE A 298 6.15 6.37 -22.70
N ILE A 299 6.27 6.58 -21.38
CA ILE A 299 6.26 5.51 -20.38
C ILE A 299 5.01 4.64 -20.51
N ARG A 300 3.84 5.26 -20.74
CA ARG A 300 2.58 4.53 -20.93
C ARG A 300 2.60 3.66 -22.18
N GLN A 301 3.07 4.17 -23.31
CA GLN A 301 3.15 3.43 -24.58
C GLN A 301 4.07 2.21 -24.46
N ASP A 302 5.22 2.40 -23.79
CA ASP A 302 6.17 1.32 -23.57
C ASP A 302 5.64 0.32 -22.56
N PHE A 303 4.92 0.76 -21.52
CA PHE A 303 4.27 -0.14 -20.58
C PHE A 303 3.19 -0.99 -21.24
N GLU A 304 2.37 -0.40 -22.12
CA GLU A 304 1.40 -1.15 -22.90
C GLU A 304 2.07 -2.23 -23.78
N SER A 305 3.18 -1.87 -24.42
CA SER A 305 3.95 -2.79 -25.27
C SER A 305 4.60 -3.91 -24.46
N GLU A 306 5.24 -3.57 -23.34
CA GLU A 306 5.98 -4.51 -22.51
C GLU A 306 5.03 -5.47 -21.78
N VAL A 307 3.83 -5.03 -21.39
CA VAL A 307 2.83 -5.91 -20.75
C VAL A 307 2.38 -7.03 -21.70
N LYS A 308 2.34 -6.77 -23.01
CA LYS A 308 1.91 -7.73 -24.05
C LYS A 308 3.07 -8.55 -24.66
N LYS A 309 4.32 -8.23 -24.30
CA LYS A 309 5.52 -8.75 -24.97
C LYS A 309 5.75 -10.24 -24.76
N TYR A 310 5.37 -10.78 -23.60
CA TYR A 310 5.67 -12.16 -23.22
C TYR A 310 4.44 -13.07 -23.37
N GLU A 311 4.62 -14.16 -24.12
CA GLU A 311 3.57 -15.05 -24.63
C GLU A 311 2.55 -15.57 -23.59
N PHE A 312 2.98 -15.82 -22.35
CA PHE A 312 2.11 -16.39 -21.31
C PHE A 312 1.57 -15.36 -20.30
N LEU A 313 1.94 -14.09 -20.45
CA LEU A 313 1.41 -13.00 -19.63
C LEU A 313 0.18 -12.43 -20.35
N GLU A 314 -1.02 -12.87 -19.96
CA GLU A 314 -2.28 -12.57 -20.67
C GLU A 314 -2.91 -11.22 -20.32
N GLU A 315 -2.14 -10.32 -19.72
CA GLU A 315 -2.69 -9.04 -19.31
C GLU A 315 -2.84 -8.12 -20.52
N ASN A 316 -4.04 -7.59 -20.69
CA ASN A 316 -4.22 -6.42 -21.54
C ASN A 316 -3.85 -5.16 -20.76
N TYR A 317 -3.37 -4.15 -21.48
CA TYR A 317 -3.23 -2.82 -20.92
C TYR A 317 -4.57 -2.37 -20.32
N ASN A 318 -4.50 -1.87 -19.09
CA ASN A 318 -5.63 -1.31 -18.37
C ASN A 318 -5.16 -0.02 -17.72
N HIS A 319 -5.84 1.09 -18.04
CA HIS A 319 -5.45 2.40 -17.56
C HIS A 319 -5.44 2.51 -16.02
N ASP A 320 -6.43 1.90 -15.35
CA ASP A 320 -6.49 1.91 -13.88
C ASP A 320 -5.33 1.12 -13.27
N ARG A 321 -4.92 -0.01 -13.89
CA ARG A 321 -3.73 -0.75 -13.45
C ARG A 321 -2.45 0.07 -13.61
N PHE A 322 -2.28 0.74 -14.75
CA PHE A 322 -1.15 1.64 -14.96
C PHE A 322 -1.12 2.75 -13.90
N THR A 323 -2.25 3.44 -13.69
CA THR A 323 -2.37 4.52 -12.70
C THR A 323 -2.13 4.03 -11.27
N ASN A 324 -2.58 2.82 -10.92
CA ASN A 324 -2.33 2.22 -9.62
C ASN A 324 -0.85 1.85 -9.43
N SER A 325 -0.21 1.23 -10.43
CA SER A 325 1.23 0.95 -10.42
C SER A 325 2.04 2.24 -10.30
N LEU A 326 1.64 3.29 -11.04
CA LEU A 326 2.26 4.61 -10.97
C LEU A 326 2.12 5.22 -9.56
N SER A 327 0.93 5.13 -8.96
CA SER A 327 0.69 5.58 -7.59
C SER A 327 1.50 4.80 -6.56
N ILE A 328 1.79 3.51 -6.79
CA ILE A 328 2.69 2.73 -5.93
C ILE A 328 4.11 3.32 -5.99
N LEU A 329 4.63 3.59 -7.19
CA LEU A 329 5.96 4.18 -7.36
C LEU A 329 6.06 5.59 -6.76
N GLU A 330 5.06 6.43 -6.98
CA GLU A 330 5.04 7.83 -6.52
C GLU A 330 4.76 7.94 -5.01
N LYS A 331 3.68 7.33 -4.51
CA LYS A 331 3.18 7.59 -3.15
C LYS A 331 3.72 6.60 -2.12
N THR A 332 3.81 5.33 -2.50
CA THR A 332 4.23 4.25 -1.58
C THR A 332 5.75 4.24 -1.46
N TYR A 333 6.46 4.07 -2.58
CA TYR A 333 7.92 3.98 -2.58
C TYR A 333 8.63 5.33 -2.71
N ARG A 334 7.94 6.38 -3.18
CA ARG A 334 8.50 7.73 -3.40
C ARG A 334 9.74 7.71 -4.29
N LEU A 335 9.68 6.93 -5.37
CA LEU A 335 10.79 6.74 -6.32
C LEU A 335 10.70 7.68 -7.51
N ILE A 336 9.49 8.11 -7.84
CA ILE A 336 9.22 9.06 -8.92
C ILE A 336 8.39 10.24 -8.40
N GLN A 337 8.47 11.36 -9.11
CA GLN A 337 7.63 12.53 -8.92
C GLN A 337 6.94 12.85 -10.25
N LEU A 338 5.65 13.20 -10.19
CA LEU A 338 4.87 13.62 -11.35
C LEU A 338 4.60 15.12 -11.28
N TYR A 339 4.60 15.78 -12.45
CA TYR A 339 4.28 17.20 -12.58
C TYR A 339 3.16 17.40 -13.61
N GLY A 340 2.10 18.07 -13.19
CA GLY A 340 0.92 18.33 -14.02
C GLY A 340 -0.21 17.30 -13.85
N PRO A 341 -1.38 17.58 -14.42
CA PRO A 341 -2.54 16.68 -14.37
C PRO A 341 -2.27 15.37 -15.13
N ILE A 342 -2.77 14.24 -14.62
CA ILE A 342 -2.72 12.92 -15.26
C ILE A 342 -4.05 12.68 -15.99
N TRP A 343 -3.99 12.44 -17.29
CA TRP A 343 -5.17 12.27 -18.15
C TRP A 343 -5.31 10.81 -18.54
N LYS A 344 -6.56 10.36 -18.76
CA LYS A 344 -6.83 8.99 -19.23
C LYS A 344 -6.39 8.75 -20.67
N ASP A 345 -6.20 9.80 -21.45
CA ASP A 345 -5.87 9.72 -22.87
C ASP A 345 -4.37 9.91 -23.12
N SER A 346 -3.92 9.64 -24.34
CA SER A 346 -2.49 9.66 -24.74
C SER A 346 -1.83 11.04 -24.69
N ASP A 347 -2.62 12.10 -24.56
CA ASP A 347 -2.17 13.49 -24.68
C ASP A 347 -1.80 14.13 -23.33
N SER A 348 -1.63 13.31 -22.30
CA SER A 348 -1.22 13.77 -20.97
C SER A 348 0.11 14.51 -21.04
N ALA A 349 0.10 15.82 -20.78
CA ALA A 349 1.29 16.66 -20.63
C ALA A 349 2.00 16.45 -19.28
N THR A 350 1.68 15.37 -18.56
CA THR A 350 2.31 15.05 -17.29
C THR A 350 3.78 14.75 -17.52
N GLU A 351 4.64 15.46 -16.81
CA GLU A 351 6.06 15.16 -16.75
C GLU A 351 6.36 14.25 -15.57
N TRP A 352 7.48 13.54 -15.63
CA TRP A 352 7.95 12.70 -14.54
C TRP A 352 9.43 12.94 -14.25
N ARG A 353 9.86 12.56 -13.04
CA ARG A 353 11.26 12.58 -12.62
C ARG A 353 11.52 11.44 -11.65
N ILE A 354 12.66 10.77 -11.77
CA ILE A 354 13.15 9.84 -10.74
C ILE A 354 13.75 10.64 -9.58
N ILE A 355 13.29 10.33 -8.37
CA ILE A 355 13.77 10.93 -7.12
C ILE A 355 14.97 10.15 -6.58
N ASN A 356 14.96 8.81 -6.72
CA ASN A 356 15.99 7.92 -6.19
C ASN A 356 16.25 6.75 -7.17
N PRO A 357 17.24 6.89 -8.08
CA PRO A 357 17.57 5.85 -9.06
C PRO A 357 17.99 4.52 -8.42
N ASP A 358 18.86 4.55 -7.41
CA ASP A 358 19.37 3.34 -6.75
C ASP A 358 18.24 2.49 -6.14
N LYS A 359 17.27 3.14 -5.48
CA LYS A 359 16.10 2.44 -4.94
C LYS A 359 15.12 1.98 -6.01
N LEU A 360 15.07 2.68 -7.14
CA LEU A 360 14.29 2.23 -8.30
C LEU A 360 14.90 0.94 -8.85
N GLU A 361 16.22 0.88 -8.99
CA GLU A 361 16.94 -0.33 -9.39
C GLU A 361 16.72 -1.48 -8.40
N GLU A 362 16.79 -1.21 -7.09
CA GLU A 362 16.49 -2.21 -6.05
C GLU A 362 15.06 -2.76 -6.18
N LEU A 363 14.08 -1.89 -6.45
CA LEU A 363 12.69 -2.30 -6.67
C LEU A 363 12.57 -3.16 -7.94
N ILE A 364 13.23 -2.76 -9.03
CA ILE A 364 13.25 -3.52 -10.29
C ILE A 364 13.79 -4.92 -10.07
N GLN A 365 14.93 -5.06 -9.39
CA GLN A 365 15.51 -6.37 -9.06
C GLN A 365 14.57 -7.23 -8.21
N LYS A 366 13.81 -6.60 -7.30
CA LYS A 366 12.93 -7.31 -6.36
C LYS A 366 11.56 -7.63 -6.92
N LYS A 367 10.99 -6.81 -7.79
CA LYS A 367 9.55 -6.83 -8.15
C LYS A 367 9.31 -6.91 -9.66
N SER A 368 10.29 -6.64 -10.51
CA SER A 368 10.07 -6.72 -11.97
C SER A 368 10.28 -8.13 -12.49
N ILE A 369 9.18 -8.73 -12.97
CA ILE A 369 9.26 -9.98 -13.72
C ILE A 369 9.89 -9.72 -15.09
N ASN A 370 9.57 -8.61 -15.75
CA ASN A 370 10.12 -8.26 -17.06
C ASN A 370 11.64 -8.11 -17.01
N ASN A 371 12.21 -7.50 -15.97
CA ASN A 371 13.65 -7.40 -15.80
C ASN A 371 14.30 -8.79 -15.76
N ILE A 372 13.71 -9.70 -14.99
CA ILE A 372 14.20 -11.07 -14.91
C ILE A 372 14.06 -11.74 -16.28
N LEU A 373 12.91 -11.62 -16.94
CA LEU A 373 12.67 -12.25 -18.25
C LEU A 373 13.64 -11.72 -19.32
N ARG A 374 13.93 -10.41 -19.38
CA ARG A 374 14.91 -9.82 -20.31
C ARG A 374 16.32 -10.40 -20.16
N GLN A 375 16.70 -10.81 -18.95
CA GLN A 375 18.01 -11.43 -18.68
C GLN A 375 18.06 -12.93 -19.03
N THR A 376 16.91 -13.52 -19.35
CA THR A 376 16.63 -14.95 -19.24
C THR A 376 16.11 -15.55 -20.54
N LEU A 377 15.24 -14.83 -21.26
CA LEU A 377 14.52 -15.26 -22.46
C LEU A 377 14.75 -14.28 -23.60
#